data_AF-A0A974TC82-F1
#
_entry.id   AF-A0A974TC82-F1
#
_cell.length_a   1.000
_cell.length_b   1.000
_cell.length_c   1.000
_cell.angle_alpha   90.00
_cell.angle_beta   90.00
_cell.angle_gamma   90.00
#
_symmetry.space_group_name_H-M   'P 1'
#
loop_
_entity.id
_entity.type
_entity.pdbx_description
1 polymer ?
#
loop_
_entity_poly.entity_id
_entity_poly.type
_entity_poly.pdbx_seq_one_letter_code
_entity_poly.pdbx_strand_id
1 'polypeptide(L)'
;MSGIEASDVLRIAVISGLIGFGVFCASYSLSIWFKRNKAKPNRLARLSFLLLMLGIFGAASNWAYMEFSHRSGIVGGQDLFVVHAKRNVTTDKLAPEGAIKEGERLVEFIPPAIEGQLAVVDSHIKQSQAKIQALDLRALPVDALLLQRQAQLRTQIDQAKTFQFDLQKSRREVEKSKNDVRNQWTKEVSQIDLQTAEQREQLTTAAAQLQIAQTASTRATELRKNGIGTVNVTEEKTSNALTQALALNKAKASLASLDRYRVAVDKRYDDSIKALDVQQANIDRDLKEVEGSLALLSGQLTLVEKAVADDRKRAVDAIAREKEVAQHELEGLQAERVSTLAVTQVKAPFSGEVVYRHPAPGFAPENTPVLAVSKGSGFVARVWLPEDDVKKVQHAGKVQFALEQPILNRFFVGEFRDAEKAPFEKERVIAHFDAKLPLDAITLLASAGNPVPVRLLWRPNLFDSLAFNASLGLSALGFLGALASAMRGRAVNDDDVPQQQINYEARDQRLREMAQNFHRLLRHGHLEHDSDLVRGLVKLVNQLGEPAVGALRDELVFDSELEDAIQSVDDENVLTVLDRARGQITIPHVA
;
A
#
# COMPACT_ATOMS: atom_id res chain seq x y z
N MET A 1 23.85 42.20 24.91
CA MET A 1 22.90 43.30 24.68
C MET A 1 22.37 43.12 23.26
N SER A 2 21.26 42.40 23.12
CA SER A 2 20.52 42.28 21.86
C SER A 2 20.11 43.68 21.41
N GLY A 3 20.43 44.05 20.18
CA GLY A 3 20.07 45.35 19.63
C GLY A 3 18.57 45.56 19.76
N ILE A 4 18.15 46.71 20.26
CA ILE A 4 16.75 47.09 20.27
C ILE A 4 16.30 47.08 18.80
N GLU A 5 15.42 46.15 18.43
CA GLU A 5 14.94 46.08 17.06
C GLU A 5 14.27 47.42 16.71
N ALA A 6 14.42 47.88 15.47
CA ALA A 6 13.80 49.13 15.03
C ALA A 6 12.26 49.13 15.24
N SER A 7 11.66 47.94 15.21
CA SER A 7 10.25 47.68 15.55
C SER A 7 9.93 48.04 17.01
N ASP A 8 10.81 47.71 17.96
CA ASP A 8 10.63 47.99 19.39
C ASP A 8 10.84 49.47 19.69
N VAL A 9 11.83 50.12 19.06
CA VAL A 9 12.01 51.57 19.16
C VAL A 9 10.75 52.31 18.69
N LEU A 10 10.18 51.90 17.54
CA LEU A 10 8.97 52.50 17.01
C LEU A 10 7.77 52.28 17.94
N ARG A 11 7.60 51.06 18.47
CA ARG A 11 6.52 50.76 19.43
C ARG A 11 6.63 51.61 20.69
N ILE A 12 7.83 51.73 21.25
CA ILE A 12 8.08 52.56 22.45
C ILE A 12 7.80 54.04 22.14
N ALA A 13 8.24 54.56 20.99
CA ALA A 13 8.00 55.93 20.57
C ALA A 13 6.50 56.23 20.40
N VAL A 14 5.74 55.32 19.75
CA VAL A 14 4.29 55.49 19.56
C VAL A 14 3.55 55.41 20.90
N ILE A 15 3.87 54.44 21.75
CA ILE A 15 3.21 54.27 23.06
C ILE A 15 3.51 55.47 23.97
N SER A 16 4.77 55.91 24.05
CA SER A 16 5.16 57.08 24.84
C SER A 16 4.51 58.38 24.31
N GLY A 17 4.41 58.54 22.99
CA GLY A 17 3.68 59.64 22.36
C GLY A 17 2.18 59.65 22.73
N LEU A 18 1.52 58.48 22.67
CA LEU A 18 0.11 58.35 23.05
C LEU A 18 -0.13 58.61 24.55
N ILE A 19 0.73 58.09 25.42
CA ILE A 19 0.65 58.33 26.87
C ILE A 19 0.87 59.83 27.15
N GLY A 20 1.91 60.44 26.56
CA GLY A 20 2.20 61.86 26.72
C GLY A 20 1.04 62.75 26.25
N PHE A 21 0.44 62.42 25.10
CA PHE A 21 -0.74 63.13 24.60
C PHE A 21 -1.95 62.97 25.53
N GLY A 22 -2.21 61.75 26.02
CA GLY A 22 -3.29 61.51 26.97
C GLY A 22 -3.14 62.29 28.29
N VAL A 23 -1.92 62.32 28.84
CA VAL A 23 -1.60 63.10 30.04
C VAL A 23 -1.75 64.59 29.79
N PHE A 24 -1.30 65.08 28.62
CA PHE A 24 -1.47 66.48 28.23
C PHE A 24 -2.96 66.86 28.11
N CYS A 25 -3.78 66.06 27.43
CA CYS A 25 -5.21 66.28 27.32
C CYS A 25 -5.92 66.29 28.69
N ALA A 26 -5.59 65.34 29.57
CA ALA A 26 -6.14 65.29 30.92
C ALA A 26 -5.72 66.51 31.76
N SER A 27 -4.44 66.88 31.73
CA SER A 27 -3.90 68.05 32.44
C SER A 27 -4.54 69.35 31.93
N TYR A 28 -4.66 69.51 30.62
CA TYR A 28 -5.24 70.69 30.00
C TYR A 28 -6.74 70.80 30.29
N SER A 29 -7.48 69.68 30.23
CA SER A 29 -8.89 69.62 30.61
C SER A 29 -9.11 69.99 32.08
N LEU A 30 -8.26 69.50 32.99
CA LEU A 30 -8.29 69.89 34.40
C LEU A 30 -7.94 71.38 34.58
N SER A 31 -6.95 71.88 33.87
CA SER A 31 -6.54 73.28 33.91
C SER A 31 -7.68 74.21 33.48
N ILE A 32 -8.36 73.90 32.37
CA ILE A 32 -9.55 74.63 31.92
C ILE A 32 -10.68 74.51 32.93
N TRP A 33 -10.92 73.32 33.48
CA TRP A 33 -11.98 73.08 34.46
C TRP A 33 -11.75 73.89 35.74
N PHE A 34 -10.53 73.90 36.28
CA PHE A 34 -10.15 74.74 37.43
C PHE A 34 -10.19 76.24 37.11
N LYS A 35 -9.89 76.63 35.87
CA LYS A 35 -9.97 78.04 35.45
C LYS A 35 -11.41 78.52 35.35
N ARG A 36 -12.34 77.66 34.92
CA ARG A 36 -13.79 77.96 34.83
C ARG A 36 -14.48 77.88 36.19
N ASN A 37 -14.19 76.84 36.97
CA ASN A 37 -14.69 76.70 38.33
C ASN A 37 -13.65 77.27 39.29
N LYS A 38 -13.78 78.56 39.66
CA LYS A 38 -12.93 79.26 40.67
C LYS A 38 -13.00 78.63 42.09
N ALA A 39 -13.49 77.40 42.23
CA ALA A 39 -13.45 76.64 43.46
C ALA A 39 -12.01 76.21 43.75
N LYS A 40 -11.47 76.61 44.89
CA LYS A 40 -10.21 76.05 45.39
C LYS A 40 -10.40 74.53 45.51
N PRO A 41 -9.62 73.69 44.83
CA PRO A 41 -9.79 72.25 44.91
C PRO A 41 -9.68 71.78 46.35
N ASN A 42 -10.71 71.10 46.84
CA ASN A 42 -10.70 70.46 48.15
C ASN A 42 -9.54 69.46 48.22
N ARG A 43 -8.91 69.33 49.40
CA ARG A 43 -7.81 68.37 49.60
C ARG A 43 -8.18 66.94 49.16
N LEU A 44 -9.44 66.56 49.33
CA LEU A 44 -10.00 65.29 48.85
C LEU A 44 -9.96 65.15 47.33
N ALA A 45 -10.28 66.19 46.55
CA ALA A 45 -10.24 66.15 45.09
C ALA A 45 -8.81 66.01 44.55
N ARG A 46 -7.84 66.64 45.23
CA ARG A 46 -6.41 66.49 44.90
C ARG A 46 -5.92 65.07 45.19
N LEU A 47 -6.32 64.52 46.34
CA LEU A 47 -5.96 63.16 46.74
C LEU A 47 -6.60 62.11 45.81
N SER A 48 -7.87 62.27 45.44
CA SER A 48 -8.55 61.36 44.52
C SER A 48 -7.93 61.39 43.12
N PHE A 49 -7.54 62.58 42.62
CA PHE A 49 -6.84 62.71 41.35
C PHE A 49 -5.44 62.07 41.39
N LEU A 50 -4.68 62.26 42.48
CA LEU A 50 -3.38 61.60 42.66
C LEU A 50 -3.51 60.07 42.68
N LEU A 51 -4.50 59.53 43.41
CA LEU A 51 -4.76 58.09 43.45
C LEU A 51 -5.16 57.54 42.08
N LEU A 52 -5.98 58.27 41.33
CA LEU A 52 -6.39 57.91 39.97
C LEU A 52 -5.19 57.87 39.02
N MET A 53 -4.35 58.91 39.03
CA MET A 53 -3.15 58.94 38.20
C MET A 53 -2.16 57.84 38.60
N LEU A 54 -1.90 57.66 39.89
CA LEU A 54 -1.03 56.61 40.39
C LEU A 54 -1.53 55.21 39.98
N GLY A 55 -2.85 54.98 40.04
CA GLY A 55 -3.46 53.73 39.61
C GLY A 55 -3.35 53.49 38.10
N ILE A 56 -3.61 54.50 37.26
CA ILE A 56 -3.51 54.37 35.80
C ILE A 56 -2.07 54.11 35.38
N PHE A 57 -1.12 54.89 35.92
CA PHE A 57 0.30 54.67 35.65
C PHE A 57 0.78 53.32 36.17
N GLY A 58 0.36 52.90 37.37
CA GLY A 58 0.70 51.58 37.90
C GLY A 58 0.18 50.43 37.03
N ALA A 59 -1.06 50.53 36.55
CA ALA A 59 -1.66 49.53 35.66
C ALA A 59 -0.95 49.49 34.30
N ALA A 60 -0.67 50.67 33.71
CA ALA A 60 0.04 50.79 32.43
C ALA A 60 1.49 50.31 32.52
N SER A 61 2.20 50.64 33.60
CA SER A 61 3.57 50.18 33.86
C SER A 61 3.62 48.68 34.06
N ASN A 62 2.68 48.08 34.80
CA ASN A 62 2.62 46.63 34.97
C ASN A 62 2.26 45.91 33.65
N TRP A 63 1.34 46.47 32.86
CA TRP A 63 1.05 45.96 31.51
C TRP A 63 2.29 46.02 30.61
N ALA A 64 2.98 47.16 30.57
CA ALA A 64 4.21 47.33 29.79
C ALA A 64 5.31 46.36 30.27
N TYR A 65 5.50 46.21 31.58
CA TYR A 65 6.46 45.26 32.14
C TYR A 65 6.16 43.82 31.68
N MET A 66 4.88 43.40 31.68
CA MET A 66 4.49 42.07 31.22
C MET A 66 4.67 41.87 29.70
N GLU A 67 4.47 42.92 28.90
CA GLU A 67 4.65 42.90 27.44
C GLU A 67 6.13 42.90 27.03
N PHE A 68 6.97 43.66 27.75
CA PHE A 68 8.41 43.78 27.48
C PHE A 68 9.26 42.74 28.23
N SER A 69 8.66 41.94 29.12
CA SER A 69 9.33 40.77 29.68
C SER A 69 9.54 39.74 28.57
N HIS A 70 10.72 39.79 27.95
CA HIS A 70 11.10 38.90 26.86
C HIS A 70 11.19 37.47 27.39
N ARG A 71 10.23 36.64 26.99
CA ARG A 71 10.23 35.19 27.22
C ARG A 71 10.91 34.51 26.04
N SER A 72 12.20 34.80 25.87
CA SER A 72 13.03 34.19 24.85
C SER A 72 13.61 32.88 25.36
N GLY A 73 13.88 32.00 24.43
CA GLY A 73 14.43 30.69 24.69
C GLY A 73 15.05 30.11 23.44
N ILE A 74 15.42 28.86 23.55
CA ILE A 74 16.02 28.10 22.46
C ILE A 74 15.31 26.77 22.33
N VAL A 75 15.06 26.32 21.11
CA VAL A 75 14.67 24.94 20.85
C VAL A 75 15.88 24.17 20.39
N GLY A 76 16.11 23.02 21.01
CA GLY A 76 17.12 22.06 20.59
C GLY A 76 16.53 20.67 20.49
N GLY A 77 17.17 19.83 19.68
CA GLY A 77 16.95 18.40 19.72
C GLY A 77 17.70 17.79 20.90
N GLN A 78 16.98 17.25 21.88
CA GLN A 78 17.57 16.39 22.91
C GLN A 78 17.32 14.94 22.53
N ASP A 79 18.33 14.08 22.70
CA ASP A 79 18.24 12.65 22.40
C ASP A 79 17.76 12.33 20.98
N LEU A 80 18.16 13.15 19.99
CA LEU A 80 17.91 12.89 18.58
C LEU A 80 19.02 12.06 17.96
N PHE A 81 18.63 11.04 17.20
CA PHE A 81 19.49 10.37 16.26
C PHE A 81 19.08 10.76 14.84
N VAL A 82 19.96 11.48 14.15
CA VAL A 82 19.70 12.03 12.81
C VAL A 82 20.48 11.23 11.77
N VAL A 83 19.75 10.68 10.80
CA VAL A 83 20.32 10.03 9.63
C VAL A 83 20.40 11.04 8.50
N HIS A 84 21.63 11.30 8.04
CA HIS A 84 21.91 12.26 6.98
C HIS A 84 22.02 11.56 5.61
N ALA A 85 21.67 12.26 4.55
CA ALA A 85 21.86 11.83 3.18
C ALA A 85 23.36 11.70 2.89
N LYS A 86 23.75 10.58 2.26
CA LYS A 86 25.11 10.33 1.81
C LYS A 86 25.26 10.66 0.33
N ARG A 87 26.43 11.15 -0.08
CA ARG A 87 26.73 11.48 -1.47
C ARG A 87 26.62 10.26 -2.38
N ASN A 88 25.95 10.41 -3.53
CA ASN A 88 25.83 9.37 -4.56
C ASN A 88 25.20 8.07 -4.05
N VAL A 89 24.26 8.14 -3.11
CA VAL A 89 23.55 6.97 -2.60
C VAL A 89 22.05 7.15 -2.78
N THR A 90 21.38 6.15 -3.35
CA THR A 90 19.92 6.12 -3.41
C THR A 90 19.35 5.55 -2.12
N THR A 91 18.19 6.07 -1.71
CA THR A 91 17.47 5.56 -0.53
C THR A 91 16.38 4.62 -1.02
N ASP A 92 16.57 3.31 -0.87
CA ASP A 92 15.60 2.30 -1.35
C ASP A 92 14.43 2.15 -0.36
N LYS A 93 14.77 2.06 0.93
CA LYS A 93 13.78 1.91 2.00
C LYS A 93 14.04 2.90 3.12
N LEU A 94 12.95 3.55 3.56
CA LEU A 94 12.93 4.49 4.67
C LEU A 94 11.83 4.07 5.65
N ALA A 95 12.14 4.06 6.94
CA ALA A 95 11.17 3.74 7.98
C ALA A 95 9.94 4.66 7.90
N PRO A 96 8.73 4.10 8.14
CA PRO A 96 7.51 4.89 8.19
C PRO A 96 7.49 5.79 9.43
N GLU A 97 6.61 6.79 9.42
CA GLU A 97 6.36 7.63 10.59
C GLU A 97 5.75 6.78 11.73
N GLY A 98 6.16 7.07 12.97
CA GLY A 98 5.66 6.38 14.17
C GLY A 98 6.76 5.78 15.05
N ALA A 99 6.35 4.86 15.91
CA ALA A 99 7.23 4.21 16.88
C ALA A 99 8.17 3.20 16.21
N ILE A 100 9.44 3.26 16.59
CA ILE A 100 10.53 2.39 16.11
C ILE A 100 11.18 1.69 17.30
N LYS A 101 11.51 0.41 17.13
CA LYS A 101 12.25 -0.36 18.14
C LYS A 101 13.75 -0.26 17.93
N GLU A 102 14.50 -0.40 19.02
CA GLU A 102 15.95 -0.52 18.97
C GLU A 102 16.38 -1.67 18.05
N GLY A 103 17.38 -1.41 17.19
CA GLY A 103 17.89 -2.36 16.20
C GLY A 103 17.07 -2.47 14.91
N GLU A 104 15.91 -1.83 14.82
CA GLU A 104 15.08 -1.79 13.61
C GLU A 104 15.74 -0.98 12.49
N ARG A 105 15.50 -1.35 11.24
CA ARG A 105 16.10 -0.71 10.06
C ARG A 105 15.45 0.65 9.82
N LEU A 106 16.23 1.72 9.97
CA LEU A 106 15.78 3.09 9.70
C LEU A 106 15.85 3.42 8.22
N VAL A 107 17.01 3.19 7.61
CA VAL A 107 17.31 3.57 6.23
C VAL A 107 18.18 2.51 5.59
N GLU A 108 17.94 2.23 4.31
CA GLU A 108 18.78 1.40 3.46
C GLU A 108 19.37 2.26 2.34
N PHE A 109 20.68 2.49 2.44
CA PHE A 109 21.44 3.34 1.53
C PHE A 109 22.13 2.46 0.49
N ILE A 110 21.74 2.51 -0.78
CA ILE A 110 22.36 1.69 -1.84
C ILE A 110 23.27 2.56 -2.70
N PRO A 111 24.60 2.53 -2.50
CA PRO A 111 25.55 3.12 -3.44
C PRO A 111 25.50 2.37 -4.78
N PRO A 112 25.77 3.04 -5.92
CA PRO A 112 25.78 2.41 -7.24
C PRO A 112 26.83 1.29 -7.35
N ALA A 113 27.93 1.38 -6.62
CA ALA A 113 28.94 0.32 -6.55
C ALA A 113 28.39 -0.98 -5.91
N ILE A 114 27.59 -0.84 -4.85
CA ILE A 114 26.94 -1.97 -4.18
C ILE A 114 25.75 -2.47 -5.01
N GLU A 115 25.02 -1.59 -5.68
CA GLU A 115 23.97 -1.98 -6.63
C GLU A 115 24.51 -2.89 -7.74
N GLY A 116 25.66 -2.55 -8.32
CA GLY A 116 26.34 -3.40 -9.29
C GLY A 116 26.74 -4.77 -8.71
N GLN A 117 27.25 -4.81 -7.49
CA GLN A 117 27.59 -6.06 -6.79
C GLN A 117 26.33 -6.91 -6.51
N LEU A 118 25.26 -6.30 -6.01
CA LEU A 118 23.98 -6.97 -5.76
C LEU A 118 23.39 -7.51 -7.05
N ALA A 119 23.49 -6.79 -8.16
CA ALA A 119 23.03 -7.28 -9.47
C ALA A 119 23.82 -8.51 -9.94
N VAL A 120 25.14 -8.55 -9.69
CA VAL A 120 25.97 -9.74 -9.97
C VAL A 120 25.56 -10.91 -9.08
N VAL A 121 25.41 -10.69 -7.77
CA VAL A 121 24.96 -11.73 -6.82
C VAL A 121 23.56 -12.23 -7.18
N ASP A 122 22.61 -11.35 -7.52
CA ASP A 122 21.27 -11.71 -7.95
C ASP A 122 21.28 -12.50 -9.27
N SER A 123 22.19 -12.17 -10.19
CA SER A 123 22.42 -12.95 -11.41
C SER A 123 22.93 -14.36 -11.08
N HIS A 124 23.90 -14.48 -10.17
CA HIS A 124 24.41 -15.77 -9.71
C HIS A 124 23.34 -16.58 -8.97
N ILE A 125 22.51 -15.95 -8.14
CA ILE A 125 21.35 -16.60 -7.48
C ILE A 125 20.41 -17.18 -8.54
N LYS A 126 20.06 -16.40 -9.57
CA LYS A 126 19.21 -16.88 -10.68
C LYS A 126 19.86 -18.02 -11.44
N GLN A 127 21.17 -17.94 -11.70
CA GLN A 127 21.93 -19.00 -12.36
C GLN A 127 21.95 -20.29 -11.53
N SER A 128 22.18 -20.21 -10.21
CA SER A 128 22.16 -21.36 -9.30
C SER A 128 20.77 -21.96 -9.17
N GLN A 129 19.71 -21.14 -9.11
CA GLN A 129 18.33 -21.61 -9.17
C GLN A 129 18.03 -22.35 -10.48
N ALA A 130 18.46 -21.79 -11.62
CA ALA A 130 18.31 -22.44 -12.92
C ALA A 130 19.11 -23.75 -13.01
N LYS A 131 20.31 -23.81 -12.41
CA LYS A 131 21.13 -25.02 -12.32
C LYS A 131 20.43 -26.12 -11.52
N ILE A 132 19.82 -25.78 -10.37
CA ILE A 132 19.03 -26.72 -9.58
C ILE A 132 17.83 -27.25 -10.39
N GLN A 133 17.09 -26.36 -11.06
CA GLN A 133 15.97 -26.77 -11.92
C GLN A 133 16.43 -27.64 -13.10
N ALA A 134 17.58 -27.32 -13.70
CA ALA A 134 18.15 -28.12 -14.78
C ALA A 134 18.56 -29.53 -14.30
N LEU A 135 19.05 -29.67 -13.06
CA LEU A 135 19.34 -30.96 -12.45
C LEU A 135 18.06 -31.79 -12.22
N ASP A 136 16.95 -31.16 -11.85
CA ASP A 136 15.65 -31.84 -11.68
C ASP A 136 15.06 -32.34 -13.02
N LEU A 137 15.34 -31.63 -14.13
CA LEU A 137 14.89 -32.00 -15.47
C LEU A 137 15.85 -32.93 -16.21
N ARG A 138 17.07 -33.13 -15.70
CA ARG A 138 18.11 -33.91 -16.37
C ARG A 138 17.77 -35.41 -16.31
N ALA A 139 17.80 -36.07 -17.46
CA ALA A 139 17.67 -37.52 -17.51
C ALA A 139 18.79 -38.19 -16.70
N LEU A 140 18.43 -39.23 -15.93
CA LEU A 140 19.38 -39.98 -15.11
C LEU A 140 20.50 -40.56 -16.01
N PRO A 141 21.78 -40.31 -15.70
CA PRO A 141 22.91 -40.86 -16.45
C PRO A 141 23.09 -42.34 -16.10
N VAL A 142 22.26 -43.19 -16.69
CA VAL A 142 22.39 -44.64 -16.63
C VAL A 142 23.40 -45.09 -17.68
N ASP A 143 24.22 -46.09 -17.37
CA ASP A 143 25.18 -46.66 -18.30
C ASP A 143 24.49 -47.18 -19.58
N ALA A 144 24.80 -46.54 -20.70
CA ALA A 144 24.25 -46.87 -22.01
C ALA A 144 24.58 -48.29 -22.44
N LEU A 145 25.73 -48.85 -22.02
CA LEU A 145 26.13 -50.21 -22.36
C LEU A 145 25.24 -51.25 -21.67
N LEU A 146 24.83 -51.00 -20.42
CA LEU A 146 23.90 -51.89 -19.70
C LEU A 146 22.52 -51.89 -20.36
N LEU A 147 22.01 -50.72 -20.74
CA LEU A 147 20.73 -50.60 -21.46
C LEU A 147 20.78 -51.29 -22.83
N GLN A 148 21.87 -51.09 -23.58
CA GLN A 148 22.07 -51.77 -24.87
C GLN A 148 22.13 -53.28 -24.68
N ARG A 149 22.84 -53.78 -23.66
CA ARG A 149 22.93 -55.21 -23.37
C ARG A 149 21.58 -55.80 -22.97
N GLN A 150 20.80 -55.09 -22.16
CA GLN A 150 19.44 -55.49 -21.80
C GLN A 150 18.54 -55.62 -23.03
N ALA A 151 18.58 -54.63 -23.94
CA ALA A 151 17.83 -54.66 -25.18
C ALA A 151 18.25 -55.83 -26.09
N GLN A 152 19.55 -56.07 -26.24
CA GLN A 152 20.08 -57.21 -27.01
C GLN A 152 19.60 -58.55 -26.45
N LEU A 153 19.67 -58.75 -25.13
CA LEU A 153 19.21 -59.99 -24.48
C LEU A 153 17.70 -60.21 -24.67
N ARG A 154 16.89 -59.14 -24.59
CA ARG A 154 15.44 -59.23 -24.86
C ARG A 154 15.15 -59.67 -26.30
N THR A 155 15.82 -59.06 -27.27
CA THR A 155 15.69 -59.47 -28.68
C THR A 155 16.10 -60.93 -28.90
N GLN A 156 17.19 -61.38 -28.28
CA GLN A 156 17.63 -62.78 -28.38
C GLN A 156 16.62 -63.75 -27.74
N ILE A 157 16.05 -63.39 -26.59
CA ILE A 157 14.99 -64.18 -25.95
C ILE A 157 13.76 -64.29 -26.84
N ASP A 158 13.33 -63.19 -27.45
CA ASP A 158 12.15 -63.18 -28.33
C ASP A 158 12.39 -64.00 -29.61
N GLN A 159 13.61 -63.94 -30.18
CA GLN A 159 14.02 -64.81 -31.29
C GLN A 159 13.98 -66.29 -30.90
N ALA A 160 14.55 -66.65 -29.73
CA ALA A 160 14.55 -68.02 -29.25
C ALA A 160 13.14 -68.55 -28.93
N LYS A 161 12.24 -67.71 -28.40
CA LYS A 161 10.81 -68.06 -28.20
C LYS A 161 10.09 -68.31 -29.52
N THR A 162 10.34 -67.47 -30.53
CA THR A 162 9.77 -67.66 -31.88
C THR A 162 10.23 -69.00 -32.46
N PHE A 163 11.53 -69.30 -32.36
CA PHE A 163 12.07 -70.58 -32.81
C PHE A 163 11.49 -71.78 -32.04
N GLN A 164 11.32 -71.66 -30.72
CA GLN A 164 10.65 -72.68 -29.91
C GLN A 164 9.21 -72.95 -30.39
N PHE A 165 8.46 -71.89 -30.71
CA PHE A 165 7.10 -72.01 -31.23
C PHE A 165 7.07 -72.72 -32.59
N ASP A 166 7.99 -72.38 -33.49
CA ASP A 166 8.11 -73.03 -34.80
C ASP A 166 8.47 -74.52 -34.69
N LEU A 167 9.34 -74.88 -33.74
CA LEU A 167 9.64 -76.28 -33.43
C LEU A 167 8.42 -77.03 -32.86
N GLN A 168 7.66 -76.41 -31.95
CA GLN A 168 6.42 -77.00 -31.43
C GLN A 168 5.38 -77.21 -32.53
N LYS A 169 5.27 -76.28 -33.48
CA LYS A 169 4.41 -76.43 -34.65
C LYS A 169 4.87 -77.59 -35.53
N SER A 170 6.16 -77.65 -35.83
CA SER A 170 6.78 -78.74 -36.61
C SER A 170 6.54 -80.10 -35.95
N ARG A 171 6.65 -80.17 -34.62
CA ARG A 171 6.34 -81.38 -33.84
C ARG A 171 4.88 -81.84 -34.05
N ARG A 172 3.91 -80.92 -33.98
CA ARG A 172 2.49 -81.23 -34.22
C ARG A 172 2.23 -81.70 -35.65
N GLU A 173 2.94 -81.14 -36.64
CA GLU A 173 2.84 -81.55 -38.04
C GLU A 173 3.39 -82.97 -38.26
N VAL A 174 4.48 -83.34 -37.59
CA VAL A 174 5.00 -84.72 -37.59
C VAL A 174 4.02 -85.69 -36.92
N GLU A 175 3.45 -85.32 -35.77
CA GLU A 175 2.42 -86.13 -35.09
C GLU A 175 1.17 -86.32 -35.97
N LYS A 176 0.74 -85.27 -36.67
CA LYS A 176 -0.36 -85.36 -37.65
C LYS A 176 0.01 -86.32 -38.79
N SER A 177 1.20 -86.18 -39.37
CA SER A 177 1.67 -87.03 -40.46
C SER A 177 1.75 -88.51 -40.04
N LYS A 178 2.17 -88.77 -38.79
CA LYS A 178 2.19 -90.12 -38.21
C LYS A 178 0.78 -90.73 -38.12
N ASN A 179 -0.20 -89.94 -37.70
CA ASN A 179 -1.59 -90.36 -37.65
C ASN A 179 -2.17 -90.58 -39.06
N ASP A 180 -1.83 -89.74 -40.04
CA ASP A 180 -2.26 -89.88 -41.43
C ASP A 180 -1.72 -91.17 -42.06
N VAL A 181 -0.42 -91.47 -41.88
CA VAL A 181 0.21 -92.72 -42.32
C VAL A 181 -0.46 -93.94 -41.67
N ARG A 182 -0.77 -93.87 -40.37
CA ARG A 182 -1.49 -94.94 -39.65
C ARG A 182 -2.91 -95.14 -40.17
N ASN A 183 -3.63 -94.06 -40.44
CA ASN A 183 -4.98 -94.12 -41.00
C ASN A 183 -4.97 -94.70 -42.42
N GLN A 184 -4.00 -94.32 -43.25
CA GLN A 184 -3.84 -94.86 -44.59
C GLN A 184 -3.52 -96.36 -44.54
N TRP A 185 -2.56 -96.77 -43.71
CA TRP A 185 -2.24 -98.19 -43.52
C TRP A 185 -3.46 -98.99 -43.06
N THR A 186 -4.21 -98.50 -42.07
CA THR A 186 -5.43 -99.16 -41.57
C THR A 186 -6.46 -99.34 -42.70
N LYS A 187 -6.68 -98.31 -43.52
CA LYS A 187 -7.59 -98.37 -44.68
C LYS A 187 -7.12 -99.40 -45.70
N GLU A 188 -5.85 -99.35 -46.11
CA GLU A 188 -5.29 -100.28 -47.09
C GLU A 188 -5.34 -101.73 -46.60
N VAL A 189 -4.94 -101.99 -45.35
CA VAL A 189 -5.03 -103.33 -44.75
C VAL A 189 -6.47 -103.82 -44.71
N SER A 190 -7.43 -102.97 -44.30
CA SER A 190 -8.85 -103.35 -44.28
C SER A 190 -9.38 -103.69 -45.68
N GLN A 191 -8.94 -102.96 -46.72
CA GLN A 191 -9.30 -103.23 -48.11
C GLN A 191 -8.68 -104.54 -48.61
N ILE A 192 -7.42 -104.80 -48.28
CA ILE A 192 -6.74 -106.05 -48.61
C ILE A 192 -7.42 -107.23 -47.90
N ASP A 193 -7.81 -107.09 -46.64
CA ASP A 193 -8.51 -108.12 -45.88
C ASP A 193 -9.88 -108.45 -46.50
N LEU A 194 -10.63 -107.42 -46.93
CA LEU A 194 -11.89 -107.60 -47.67
C LEU A 194 -11.68 -108.35 -49.00
N GLN A 195 -10.69 -107.93 -49.80
CA GLN A 195 -10.35 -108.60 -51.07
C GLN A 195 -9.86 -110.04 -50.85
N THR A 196 -9.11 -110.27 -49.78
CA THR A 196 -8.63 -111.60 -49.40
C THR A 196 -9.79 -112.51 -49.02
N ALA A 197 -10.79 -112.00 -48.27
CA ALA A 197 -12.00 -112.74 -47.95
C ALA A 197 -12.79 -113.10 -49.24
N GLU A 198 -12.99 -112.15 -50.15
CA GLU A 198 -13.66 -112.38 -51.44
C GLU A 198 -12.92 -113.43 -52.30
N GLN A 199 -11.59 -113.32 -52.42
CA GLN A 199 -10.79 -114.27 -53.19
C GLN A 199 -10.75 -115.67 -52.56
N ARG A 200 -10.84 -115.76 -51.22
CA ARG A 200 -11.00 -117.06 -50.53
C ARG A 200 -12.34 -117.70 -50.86
N GLU A 201 -13.42 -116.93 -50.87
CA GLU A 201 -14.74 -117.42 -51.26
C GLU A 201 -14.74 -117.89 -52.73
N GLN A 202 -14.16 -117.10 -53.64
CA GLN A 202 -13.99 -117.49 -55.05
C GLN A 202 -13.16 -118.76 -55.20
N LEU A 203 -12.07 -118.91 -54.42
CA LEU A 203 -11.27 -120.13 -54.40
C LEU A 203 -12.08 -121.35 -53.96
N THR A 204 -12.87 -121.22 -52.88
CA THR A 204 -13.72 -122.31 -52.40
C THR A 204 -14.79 -122.71 -53.43
N THR A 205 -15.39 -121.73 -54.09
CA THR A 205 -16.39 -121.94 -55.15
C THR A 205 -15.76 -122.62 -56.37
N ALA A 206 -14.60 -122.14 -56.83
CA ALA A 206 -13.87 -122.73 -57.95
C ALA A 206 -13.40 -124.16 -57.65
N ALA A 207 -12.99 -124.45 -56.41
CA ALA A 207 -12.64 -125.80 -55.97
C ALA A 207 -13.85 -126.75 -56.01
N ALA A 208 -15.01 -126.32 -55.52
CA ALA A 208 -16.24 -127.10 -55.60
C ALA A 208 -16.67 -127.34 -57.07
N GLN A 209 -16.64 -126.32 -57.92
CA GLN A 209 -16.98 -126.43 -59.34
C GLN A 209 -16.02 -127.34 -60.11
N LEU A 210 -14.71 -127.26 -59.83
CA LEU A 210 -13.72 -128.16 -60.40
C LEU A 210 -13.99 -129.61 -60.03
N GLN A 211 -14.31 -129.90 -58.76
CA GLN A 211 -14.64 -131.25 -58.30
C GLN A 211 -15.86 -131.81 -59.03
N ILE A 212 -16.91 -131.00 -59.21
CA ILE A 212 -18.11 -131.37 -59.98
C ILE A 212 -17.75 -131.64 -61.46
N ALA A 213 -16.98 -130.74 -62.08
CA ALA A 213 -16.56 -130.86 -63.48
C ALA A 213 -15.65 -132.07 -63.73
N GLN A 214 -14.72 -132.36 -62.82
CA GLN A 214 -13.88 -133.56 -62.86
C GLN A 214 -14.73 -134.82 -62.79
N THR A 215 -15.68 -134.87 -61.85
CA THR A 215 -16.59 -136.01 -61.71
C THR A 215 -17.42 -136.21 -62.98
N ALA A 216 -17.94 -135.13 -63.58
CA ALA A 216 -18.70 -135.18 -64.83
C ALA A 216 -17.83 -135.63 -66.03
N SER A 217 -16.58 -135.15 -66.10
CA SER A 217 -15.60 -135.57 -67.11
C SER A 217 -15.30 -137.05 -67.00
N THR A 218 -15.00 -137.56 -65.79
CA THR A 218 -14.76 -138.98 -65.55
C THR A 218 -15.96 -139.83 -66.00
N ARG A 219 -17.18 -139.48 -65.57
CA ARG A 219 -18.41 -140.16 -66.03
C ARG A 219 -18.57 -140.14 -67.55
N ALA A 220 -18.31 -139.01 -68.21
CA ALA A 220 -18.39 -138.91 -69.66
C ALA A 220 -17.37 -139.83 -70.34
N THR A 221 -16.14 -139.91 -69.83
CA THR A 221 -15.12 -140.82 -70.36
C THR A 221 -15.48 -142.30 -70.17
N GLU A 222 -16.10 -142.66 -69.06
CA GLU A 222 -16.64 -144.00 -68.80
C GLU A 222 -17.78 -144.35 -69.76
N LEU A 223 -18.74 -143.44 -69.95
CA LEU A 223 -19.84 -143.62 -70.90
C LEU A 223 -19.36 -143.78 -72.34
N ARG A 224 -18.30 -143.06 -72.73
CA ARG A 224 -17.65 -143.23 -74.04
C ARG A 224 -16.94 -144.59 -74.16
N LYS A 225 -16.22 -145.04 -73.13
CA LYS A 225 -15.60 -146.38 -73.10
C LYS A 225 -16.63 -147.50 -73.27
N ASN A 226 -17.84 -147.30 -72.74
CA ASN A 226 -18.96 -148.23 -72.85
C ASN A 226 -19.77 -148.10 -74.16
N GLY A 227 -19.36 -147.25 -75.10
CA GLY A 227 -19.99 -147.09 -76.43
C GLY A 227 -21.25 -146.24 -76.47
N ILE A 228 -21.65 -145.62 -75.34
CA ILE A 228 -22.91 -144.86 -75.22
C ILE A 228 -22.68 -143.34 -75.42
N GLY A 229 -21.49 -142.84 -75.12
CA GLY A 229 -21.14 -141.42 -75.21
C GLY A 229 -20.46 -140.99 -76.51
N THR A 230 -20.69 -139.75 -76.96
CA THR A 230 -20.01 -139.15 -78.12
C THR A 230 -18.68 -138.50 -77.74
N VAL A 231 -17.75 -138.43 -78.71
CA VAL A 231 -16.44 -137.77 -78.55
C VAL A 231 -16.60 -136.31 -78.11
N ASN A 232 -17.52 -135.58 -78.76
CA ASN A 232 -17.78 -134.17 -78.48
C ASN A 232 -18.20 -133.92 -77.03
N VAL A 233 -19.05 -134.79 -76.46
CA VAL A 233 -19.48 -134.65 -75.05
C VAL A 233 -18.29 -134.87 -74.11
N THR A 234 -17.41 -135.83 -74.40
CA THR A 234 -16.21 -136.03 -73.57
C THR A 234 -15.24 -134.84 -73.63
N GLU A 235 -15.02 -134.27 -74.81
CA GLU A 235 -14.14 -133.11 -74.99
C GLU A 235 -14.71 -131.84 -74.35
N GLU A 236 -16.03 -131.65 -74.42
CA GLU A 236 -16.70 -130.53 -73.75
C GLU A 236 -16.54 -130.63 -72.23
N LYS A 237 -16.72 -131.82 -71.65
CA LYS A 237 -16.58 -132.00 -70.18
C LYS A 237 -15.13 -131.92 -69.72
N THR A 238 -14.15 -132.40 -70.50
CA THR A 238 -12.73 -132.21 -70.18
C THR A 238 -12.31 -130.75 -70.30
N SER A 239 -12.76 -130.05 -71.35
CA SER A 239 -12.56 -128.61 -71.51
C SER A 239 -13.12 -127.82 -70.34
N ASN A 240 -14.37 -128.11 -69.92
CA ASN A 240 -14.98 -127.49 -68.75
C ASN A 240 -14.17 -127.74 -67.46
N ALA A 241 -13.66 -128.96 -67.25
CA ALA A 241 -12.80 -129.25 -66.10
C ALA A 241 -11.48 -128.45 -66.13
N LEU A 242 -10.88 -128.27 -67.31
CA LEU A 242 -9.68 -127.44 -67.49
C LEU A 242 -9.98 -125.95 -67.23
N THR A 243 -11.11 -125.43 -67.70
CA THR A 243 -11.54 -124.05 -67.42
C THR A 243 -11.68 -123.81 -65.92
N GLN A 244 -12.28 -124.77 -65.19
CA GLN A 244 -12.42 -124.67 -63.74
C GLN A 244 -11.08 -124.81 -63.00
N ALA A 245 -10.16 -125.65 -63.49
CA ALA A 245 -8.82 -125.76 -62.91
C ALA A 245 -8.03 -124.45 -63.08
N LEU A 246 -8.18 -123.81 -64.24
CA LEU A 246 -7.60 -122.50 -64.52
C LEU A 246 -8.21 -121.40 -63.63
N ALA A 247 -9.53 -121.43 -63.37
CA ALA A 247 -10.17 -120.51 -62.43
C ALA A 247 -9.64 -120.67 -60.99
N LEU A 248 -9.47 -121.92 -60.53
CA LEU A 248 -8.88 -122.20 -59.22
C LEU A 248 -7.43 -121.70 -59.11
N ASN A 249 -6.61 -121.95 -60.13
CA ASN A 249 -5.23 -121.47 -60.16
C ASN A 249 -5.15 -119.93 -60.21
N LYS A 250 -6.07 -119.27 -60.93
CA LYS A 250 -6.20 -117.80 -60.90
C LYS A 250 -6.51 -117.30 -59.50
N ALA A 251 -7.49 -117.88 -58.80
CA ALA A 251 -7.82 -117.48 -57.43
C ALA A 251 -6.65 -117.70 -56.45
N LYS A 252 -5.91 -118.82 -56.57
CA LYS A 252 -4.69 -119.05 -55.78
C LYS A 252 -3.60 -118.01 -56.05
N ALA A 253 -3.36 -117.67 -57.32
CA ALA A 253 -2.37 -116.67 -57.70
C ALA A 253 -2.77 -115.27 -57.19
N SER A 254 -4.06 -114.92 -57.26
CA SER A 254 -4.61 -113.69 -56.71
C SER A 254 -4.37 -113.60 -55.19
N LEU A 255 -4.67 -114.65 -54.43
CA LEU A 255 -4.39 -114.70 -52.99
C LEU A 255 -2.91 -114.51 -52.66
N ALA A 256 -2.02 -115.24 -53.35
CA ALA A 256 -0.58 -115.08 -53.15
C ALA A 256 -0.09 -113.66 -53.50
N SER A 257 -0.71 -113.00 -54.48
CA SER A 257 -0.40 -111.61 -54.81
C SER A 257 -0.88 -110.62 -53.75
N LEU A 258 -2.06 -110.86 -53.15
CA LEU A 258 -2.59 -110.05 -52.04
C LEU A 258 -1.74 -110.21 -50.77
N ASP A 259 -1.27 -111.42 -50.46
CA ASP A 259 -0.36 -111.65 -49.33
C ASP A 259 0.97 -110.90 -49.50
N ARG A 260 1.56 -110.93 -50.71
CA ARG A 260 2.77 -110.15 -51.02
C ARG A 260 2.52 -108.65 -50.92
N TYR A 261 1.35 -108.20 -51.40
CA TYR A 261 0.98 -106.80 -51.33
C TYR A 261 0.79 -106.33 -49.87
N ARG A 262 0.17 -107.15 -49.01
CA ARG A 262 0.07 -106.90 -47.57
C ARG A 262 1.44 -106.72 -46.91
N VAL A 263 2.36 -107.66 -47.15
CA VAL A 263 3.73 -107.58 -46.60
C VAL A 263 4.45 -106.32 -47.07
N ALA A 264 4.25 -105.91 -48.33
CA ALA A 264 4.82 -104.68 -48.87
C ALA A 264 4.21 -103.42 -48.20
N VAL A 265 2.89 -103.41 -47.95
CA VAL A 265 2.19 -102.33 -47.25
C VAL A 265 2.66 -102.21 -45.80
N ASP A 266 2.76 -103.33 -45.08
CA ASP A 266 3.26 -103.37 -43.69
C ASP A 266 4.70 -102.86 -43.60
N LYS A 267 5.58 -103.33 -44.50
CA LYS A 267 6.97 -102.84 -44.55
C LYS A 267 7.04 -101.33 -44.83
N ARG A 268 6.26 -100.84 -45.79
CA ARG A 268 6.22 -99.40 -46.12
C ARG A 268 5.74 -98.57 -44.93
N TYR A 269 4.75 -99.06 -44.19
CA TYR A 269 4.27 -98.43 -42.97
C TYR A 269 5.37 -98.36 -41.90
N ASP A 270 6.03 -99.48 -41.62
CA ASP A 270 7.13 -99.54 -40.64
C ASP A 270 8.27 -98.58 -40.97
N ASP A 271 8.70 -98.54 -42.23
CA ASP A 271 9.76 -97.64 -42.69
C ASP A 271 9.34 -96.16 -42.54
N SER A 272 8.08 -95.84 -42.85
CA SER A 272 7.53 -94.49 -42.72
C SER A 272 7.43 -94.04 -41.26
N ILE A 273 6.96 -94.92 -40.36
CA ILE A 273 6.86 -94.61 -38.93
C ILE A 273 8.24 -94.41 -38.31
N LYS A 274 9.23 -95.26 -38.64
CA LYS A 274 10.61 -95.09 -38.15
C LYS A 274 11.21 -93.76 -38.58
N ALA A 275 11.01 -93.35 -39.83
CA ALA A 275 11.49 -92.05 -40.32
C ALA A 275 10.86 -90.89 -39.55
N LEU A 276 9.54 -90.93 -39.31
CA LEU A 276 8.83 -89.91 -38.54
C LEU A 276 9.23 -89.91 -37.05
N ASP A 277 9.50 -91.07 -36.44
CA ASP A 277 9.98 -91.18 -35.06
C ASP A 277 11.38 -90.56 -34.89
N VAL A 278 12.27 -90.78 -35.86
CA VAL A 278 13.59 -90.13 -35.89
C VAL A 278 13.44 -88.61 -36.01
N GLN A 279 12.55 -88.14 -36.89
CA GLN A 279 12.28 -86.72 -37.04
C GLN A 279 11.71 -86.10 -35.76
N GLN A 280 10.76 -86.78 -35.11
CA GLN A 280 10.20 -86.34 -33.83
C GLN A 280 11.27 -86.26 -32.74
N ALA A 281 12.13 -87.28 -32.62
CA ALA A 281 13.23 -87.30 -31.64
C ALA A 281 14.26 -86.18 -31.87
N ASN A 282 14.51 -85.79 -33.13
CA ASN A 282 15.35 -84.65 -33.45
C ASN A 282 14.69 -83.33 -33.04
N ILE A 283 13.41 -83.13 -33.35
CA ILE A 283 12.67 -81.93 -32.92
C ILE A 283 12.63 -81.82 -31.39
N ASP A 284 12.42 -82.93 -30.68
CA ASP A 284 12.42 -82.96 -29.21
C ASP A 284 13.80 -82.63 -28.61
N ARG A 285 14.89 -83.00 -29.30
CA ARG A 285 16.26 -82.61 -28.90
C ARG A 285 16.46 -81.11 -29.08
N ASP A 286 16.10 -80.57 -30.24
CA ASP A 286 16.25 -79.15 -30.56
C ASP A 286 15.39 -78.29 -29.61
N LEU A 287 14.18 -78.74 -29.27
CA LEU A 287 13.33 -78.07 -28.28
C LEU A 287 14.02 -77.96 -26.91
N LYS A 288 14.65 -79.04 -26.43
CA LYS A 288 15.39 -79.01 -25.15
C LYS A 288 16.60 -78.09 -25.19
N GLU A 289 17.31 -78.02 -26.31
CA GLU A 289 18.45 -77.13 -26.48
C GLU A 289 18.03 -75.65 -26.45
N VAL A 290 16.92 -75.33 -27.11
CA VAL A 290 16.33 -73.99 -27.11
C VAL A 290 15.81 -73.61 -25.72
N GLU A 291 15.18 -74.54 -25.00
CA GLU A 291 14.76 -74.34 -23.61
C GLU A 291 15.94 -74.04 -22.67
N GLY A 292 17.05 -74.78 -22.82
CA GLY A 292 18.29 -74.51 -22.08
C GLY A 292 18.88 -73.14 -22.40
N SER A 293 18.87 -72.75 -23.68
CA SER A 293 19.32 -71.43 -24.13
C SER A 293 18.44 -70.29 -23.60
N LEU A 294 17.12 -70.47 -23.59
CA LEU A 294 16.17 -69.53 -23.00
C LEU A 294 16.38 -69.36 -21.49
N ALA A 295 16.62 -70.45 -20.76
CA ALA A 295 16.92 -70.40 -19.33
C ALA A 295 18.22 -69.63 -19.06
N LEU A 296 19.26 -69.84 -19.87
CA LEU A 296 20.53 -69.12 -19.75
C LEU A 296 20.37 -67.62 -20.06
N LEU A 297 19.71 -67.28 -21.18
CA LEU A 297 19.50 -65.89 -21.60
C LEU A 297 18.62 -65.12 -20.59
N SER A 298 17.56 -65.75 -20.07
CA SER A 298 16.72 -65.14 -19.04
C SER A 298 17.48 -64.94 -17.73
N GLY A 299 18.33 -65.90 -17.32
CA GLY A 299 19.24 -65.72 -16.19
C GLY A 299 20.17 -64.52 -16.39
N GLN A 300 20.78 -64.37 -17.57
CA GLN A 300 21.61 -63.20 -17.88
C GLN A 300 20.81 -61.88 -17.87
N LEU A 301 19.57 -61.89 -18.40
CA LEU A 301 18.71 -60.71 -18.38
C LEU A 301 18.42 -60.26 -16.94
N THR A 302 18.11 -61.18 -16.02
CA THR A 302 17.86 -60.82 -14.61
C THR A 302 19.08 -60.20 -13.93
N LEU A 303 20.29 -60.68 -14.23
CA LEU A 303 21.53 -60.10 -13.72
C LEU A 303 21.76 -58.68 -14.26
N VAL A 304 21.54 -58.47 -15.57
CA VAL A 304 21.67 -57.14 -16.19
C VAL A 304 20.59 -56.19 -15.67
N GLU A 305 19.35 -56.65 -15.48
CA GLU A 305 18.26 -55.85 -14.91
C GLU A 305 18.57 -55.40 -13.48
N LYS A 306 19.16 -56.28 -12.67
CA LYS A 306 19.67 -55.92 -11.35
C LYS A 306 20.77 -54.85 -11.44
N ALA A 307 21.74 -55.04 -12.34
CA ALA A 307 22.81 -54.06 -12.54
C ALA A 307 22.29 -52.69 -13.01
N VAL A 308 21.30 -52.65 -13.91
CA VAL A 308 20.62 -51.41 -14.33
C VAL A 308 19.88 -50.75 -13.17
N ALA A 309 19.24 -51.54 -12.30
CA ALA A 309 18.56 -50.99 -11.11
C ALA A 309 19.54 -50.39 -10.10
N ASP A 310 20.66 -51.06 -9.86
CA ASP A 310 21.72 -50.55 -8.98
C ASP A 310 22.39 -49.30 -9.58
N ASP A 311 22.60 -49.27 -10.90
CA ASP A 311 23.15 -48.10 -11.60
C ASP A 311 22.19 -46.89 -11.58
N ARG A 312 20.89 -47.12 -11.72
CA ARG A 312 19.86 -46.08 -11.55
C ARG A 312 19.91 -45.48 -10.15
N LYS A 313 20.05 -46.30 -9.11
CA LYS A 313 20.20 -45.81 -7.73
C LYS A 313 21.46 -44.95 -7.59
N ARG A 314 22.61 -45.43 -8.09
CA ARG A 314 23.87 -44.67 -8.12
C ARG A 314 23.69 -43.31 -8.82
N ALA A 315 23.00 -43.27 -9.96
CA ALA A 315 22.74 -42.06 -10.72
C ALA A 315 21.83 -41.08 -9.97
N VAL A 316 20.79 -41.57 -9.30
CA VAL A 316 19.92 -40.75 -8.43
C VAL A 316 20.72 -40.15 -7.28
N ASP A 317 21.54 -40.95 -6.59
CA ASP A 317 22.35 -40.48 -5.47
C ASP A 317 23.41 -39.44 -5.92
N ALA A 318 23.97 -39.61 -7.12
CA ALA A 318 24.90 -38.64 -7.69
C ALA A 318 24.24 -37.29 -7.98
N ILE A 319 23.05 -37.30 -8.60
CA ILE A 319 22.27 -36.08 -8.85
C ILE A 319 21.82 -35.43 -7.54
N ALA A 320 21.42 -36.21 -6.54
CA ALA A 320 21.05 -35.70 -5.23
C ALA A 320 22.22 -34.95 -4.55
N ARG A 321 23.44 -35.51 -4.61
CA ARG A 321 24.65 -34.84 -4.11
C ARG A 321 24.98 -33.57 -4.90
N GLU A 322 24.89 -33.60 -6.23
CA GLU A 322 25.10 -32.40 -7.05
C GLU A 322 24.08 -31.30 -6.71
N LYS A 323 22.82 -31.68 -6.44
CA LYS A 323 21.76 -30.77 -6.03
C LYS A 323 22.02 -30.17 -4.65
N GLU A 324 22.44 -30.98 -3.68
CA GLU A 324 22.82 -30.52 -2.34
C GLU A 324 23.96 -29.49 -2.40
N VAL A 325 24.99 -29.76 -3.19
CA VAL A 325 26.09 -28.80 -3.41
C VAL A 325 25.58 -27.49 -4.03
N ALA A 326 24.71 -27.57 -5.04
CA ALA A 326 24.12 -26.38 -5.66
C ALA A 326 23.17 -25.61 -4.70
N GLN A 327 22.49 -26.30 -3.79
CA GLN A 327 21.67 -25.68 -2.75
C GLN A 327 22.54 -24.93 -1.73
N HIS A 328 23.64 -25.52 -1.26
CA HIS A 328 24.57 -24.82 -0.38
C HIS A 328 25.23 -23.61 -1.06
N GLU A 329 25.53 -23.70 -2.36
CA GLU A 329 25.99 -22.56 -3.16
C GLU A 329 24.94 -21.44 -3.19
N LEU A 330 23.66 -21.78 -3.39
CA LEU A 330 22.55 -20.83 -3.37
C LEU A 330 22.37 -20.17 -1.98
N GLU A 331 22.42 -20.95 -0.90
CA GLU A 331 22.33 -20.45 0.47
C GLU A 331 23.50 -19.50 0.79
N GLY A 332 24.72 -19.85 0.35
CA GLY A 332 25.90 -19.00 0.47
C GLY A 332 25.73 -17.65 -0.23
N LEU A 333 25.25 -17.65 -1.48
CA LEU A 333 24.96 -16.42 -2.24
C LEU A 333 23.84 -15.59 -1.61
N GLN A 334 22.81 -16.23 -1.05
CA GLN A 334 21.74 -15.52 -0.33
C GLN A 334 22.24 -14.87 0.96
N ALA A 335 23.10 -15.58 1.71
CA ALA A 335 23.75 -15.02 2.89
C ALA A 335 24.67 -13.84 2.53
N GLU A 336 25.44 -13.95 1.45
CA GLU A 336 26.28 -12.86 0.93
C GLU A 336 25.45 -11.64 0.53
N ARG A 337 24.31 -11.85 -0.14
CA ARG A 337 23.36 -10.79 -0.47
C ARG A 337 22.86 -10.08 0.80
N VAL A 338 22.44 -10.85 1.81
CA VAL A 338 21.96 -10.31 3.08
C VAL A 338 23.07 -9.57 3.83
N SER A 339 24.31 -10.08 3.86
CA SER A 339 25.43 -9.41 4.52
C SER A 339 25.80 -8.11 3.81
N THR A 340 25.79 -8.10 2.48
CA THR A 340 26.07 -6.91 1.67
C THR A 340 25.02 -5.82 1.94
N LEU A 341 23.75 -6.19 2.02
CA LEU A 341 22.67 -5.28 2.43
C LEU A 341 22.79 -4.86 3.91
N ALA A 342 23.28 -5.72 4.80
CA ALA A 342 23.42 -5.35 6.21
C ALA A 342 24.42 -4.20 6.42
N VAL A 343 25.47 -4.12 5.60
CA VAL A 343 26.48 -3.03 5.64
C VAL A 343 25.87 -1.68 5.24
N THR A 344 24.85 -1.68 4.38
CA THR A 344 24.18 -0.46 3.89
C THR A 344 23.06 0.04 4.79
N GLN A 345 22.66 -0.74 5.79
CA GLN A 345 21.54 -0.43 6.66
C GLN A 345 21.98 0.40 7.87
N VAL A 346 21.25 1.47 8.13
CA VAL A 346 21.34 2.22 9.39
C VAL A 346 20.23 1.73 10.30
N LYS A 347 20.60 1.21 11.48
CA LYS A 347 19.66 0.71 12.49
C LYS A 347 19.41 1.75 13.57
N ALA A 348 18.25 1.68 14.21
CA ALA A 348 17.88 2.54 15.31
C ALA A 348 18.75 2.23 16.55
N PRO A 349 19.48 3.21 17.12
CA PRO A 349 20.32 2.99 18.30
C PRO A 349 19.53 2.88 19.61
N PHE A 350 18.25 3.23 19.59
CA PHE A 350 17.33 3.14 20.72
C PHE A 350 15.90 3.04 20.20
N SER A 351 14.98 2.59 21.07
CA SER A 351 13.54 2.64 20.78
C SER A 351 13.02 4.08 20.93
N GLY A 352 12.19 4.54 20.01
CA GLY A 352 11.76 5.93 19.93
C GLY A 352 10.66 6.19 18.90
N GLU A 353 10.44 7.44 18.53
CA GLU A 353 9.48 7.87 17.50
C GLU A 353 10.22 8.61 16.37
N VAL A 354 9.79 8.38 15.12
CA VAL A 354 10.22 9.18 13.98
C VAL A 354 9.58 10.55 14.06
N VAL A 355 10.39 11.55 14.39
CA VAL A 355 9.94 12.94 14.55
C VAL A 355 10.09 13.75 13.26
N TYR A 356 10.86 13.24 12.30
CA TYR A 356 11.06 13.87 11.01
C TYR A 356 11.38 12.85 9.93
N ARG A 357 10.73 13.02 8.78
CA ARG A 357 10.94 12.24 7.56
C ARG A 357 11.00 13.20 6.37
N HIS A 358 12.11 13.17 5.64
CA HIS A 358 12.25 14.00 4.46
C HIS A 358 11.25 13.52 3.38
N PRO A 359 10.47 14.42 2.74
CA PRO A 359 9.41 14.02 1.80
C PRO A 359 9.95 13.33 0.54
N ALA A 360 11.16 13.71 0.10
CA ALA A 360 11.84 13.14 -1.06
C ALA A 360 13.27 12.68 -0.70
N PRO A 361 13.44 11.57 0.03
CA PRO A 361 14.72 11.19 0.62
C PRO A 361 15.82 10.90 -0.43
N GLY A 362 15.44 10.37 -1.60
CA GLY A 362 16.37 10.07 -2.70
C GLY A 362 16.92 11.30 -3.43
N PHE A 363 16.32 12.48 -3.24
CA PHE A 363 16.75 13.73 -3.86
C PHE A 363 17.34 14.72 -2.86
N ALA A 364 17.51 14.31 -1.60
CA ALA A 364 18.06 15.17 -0.56
C ALA A 364 19.55 15.45 -0.85
N PRO A 365 20.00 16.72 -0.77
CA PRO A 365 21.41 17.05 -0.96
C PRO A 365 22.29 16.41 0.12
N GLU A 366 23.58 16.25 -0.17
CA GLU A 366 24.55 15.66 0.76
C GLU A 366 24.51 16.37 2.14
N ASN A 367 24.60 15.58 3.21
CA ASN A 367 24.51 16.04 4.61
C ASN A 367 23.17 16.67 5.01
N THR A 368 22.13 16.53 4.19
CA THR A 368 20.76 16.92 4.59
C THR A 368 20.14 15.82 5.45
N PRO A 369 19.45 16.15 6.55
CA PRO A 369 18.70 15.16 7.34
C PRO A 369 17.63 14.48 6.49
N VAL A 370 17.64 13.15 6.47
CA VAL A 370 16.64 12.32 5.77
C VAL A 370 15.62 11.76 6.75
N LEU A 371 16.08 11.40 7.95
CA LEU A 371 15.25 10.86 9.03
C LEU A 371 15.79 11.32 10.37
N ALA A 372 14.93 11.66 11.32
CA ALA A 372 15.32 11.87 12.72
C ALA A 372 14.43 11.05 13.65
N VAL A 373 15.06 10.37 14.61
CA VAL A 373 14.39 9.53 15.61
C VAL A 373 14.69 10.09 17.00
N SER A 374 13.68 10.15 17.86
CA SER A 374 13.81 10.64 19.24
C SER A 374 13.33 9.61 20.25
N LYS A 375 13.93 9.59 21.44
CA LYS A 375 13.43 8.79 22.58
C LYS A 375 12.08 9.29 23.15
N GLY A 376 11.61 10.48 22.73
CA GLY A 376 10.36 11.07 23.19
C GLY A 376 9.75 12.01 22.13
N SER A 377 9.29 13.18 22.56
CA SER A 377 8.64 14.20 21.71
C SER A 377 9.51 14.78 20.59
N GLY A 378 10.83 14.54 20.59
CA GLY A 378 11.76 15.06 19.57
C GLY A 378 12.52 16.29 19.99
N PHE A 379 11.78 17.34 20.31
CA PHE A 379 12.33 18.68 20.44
C PHE A 379 11.93 19.29 21.76
N VAL A 380 12.90 19.88 22.45
CA VAL A 380 12.66 20.52 23.73
C VAL A 380 12.93 22.00 23.60
N ALA A 381 11.90 22.82 23.79
CA ALA A 381 12.04 24.27 23.94
C ALA A 381 12.48 24.57 25.38
N ARG A 382 13.57 25.29 25.55
CA ARG A 382 14.07 25.79 26.84
C ARG A 382 13.84 27.29 26.88
N VAL A 383 12.90 27.75 27.70
CA VAL A 383 12.55 29.17 27.80
C VAL A 383 12.81 29.68 29.20
N TRP A 384 13.38 30.88 29.28
CA TRP A 384 13.65 31.55 30.53
C TRP A 384 12.36 32.21 31.03
N LEU A 385 11.91 31.80 32.21
CA LEU A 385 10.70 32.31 32.84
C LEU A 385 10.95 32.72 34.30
N PRO A 386 10.25 33.73 34.82
CA PRO A 386 10.15 33.95 36.26
C PRO A 386 9.55 32.73 36.97
N GLU A 387 9.96 32.45 38.21
CA GLU A 387 9.46 31.31 38.99
C GLU A 387 7.93 31.34 39.17
N ASP A 388 7.35 32.54 39.33
CA ASP A 388 5.91 32.75 39.46
C ASP A 388 5.13 32.42 38.17
N ASP A 389 5.75 32.57 37.00
CA ASP A 389 5.12 32.32 35.70
C ASP A 389 5.07 30.81 35.39
N VAL A 390 5.99 30.00 35.90
CA VAL A 390 6.06 28.56 35.59
C VAL A 390 4.81 27.81 36.05
N LYS A 391 4.33 28.08 37.26
CA LYS A 391 3.10 27.43 37.75
C LYS A 391 1.92 27.76 36.85
N LYS A 392 1.81 29.00 36.37
CA LYS A 392 0.73 29.44 35.49
C LYS A 392 0.83 28.80 34.11
N VAL A 393 2.03 28.69 33.56
CA VAL A 393 2.28 28.02 32.29
C VAL A 393 1.98 26.52 32.37
N GLN A 394 2.35 25.86 33.47
CA GLN A 394 2.03 24.47 33.72
C GLN A 394 0.51 24.22 33.72
N HIS A 395 -0.28 25.13 34.31
CA HIS A 395 -1.75 25.04 34.29
C HIS A 395 -2.35 25.35 32.91
N ALA A 396 -1.70 26.16 32.08
CA ALA A 396 -2.16 26.46 30.73
C ALA A 396 -2.04 25.25 29.78
N GLY A 397 -1.17 24.28 30.09
CA GLY A 397 -0.97 23.05 29.33
C GLY A 397 -0.24 23.30 28.00
N LYS A 398 -1.01 23.64 26.95
CA LYS A 398 -0.50 23.90 25.60
C LYS A 398 -0.21 25.38 25.42
N VAL A 399 1.04 25.71 25.11
CA VAL A 399 1.47 27.10 24.86
C VAL A 399 2.06 27.25 23.46
N GLN A 400 1.86 28.43 22.88
CA GLN A 400 2.32 28.73 21.53
C GLN A 400 3.68 29.42 21.57
N PHE A 401 4.57 29.01 20.66
CA PHE A 401 5.88 29.58 20.42
C PHE A 401 5.95 30.20 19.04
N ALA A 402 6.82 31.19 18.88
CA ALA A 402 7.19 31.78 17.61
C ALA A 402 8.70 31.62 17.38
N LEU A 403 9.08 31.21 16.18
CA LEU A 403 10.47 31.16 15.74
C LEU A 403 10.94 32.58 15.40
N GLU A 404 12.15 32.95 15.82
CA GLU A 404 12.68 34.29 15.51
C GLU A 404 13.18 34.38 14.06
N GLN A 405 13.59 33.25 13.48
CA GLN A 405 14.07 33.18 12.11
C GLN A 405 12.92 33.26 11.08
N PRO A 406 13.15 33.83 9.89
CA PRO A 406 12.14 34.00 8.85
C PRO A 406 11.86 32.67 8.13
N ILE A 407 11.02 31.83 8.73
CA ILE A 407 10.50 30.61 8.12
C ILE A 407 9.00 30.75 7.81
N LEU A 408 8.51 29.93 6.88
CA LEU A 408 7.12 30.01 6.38
C LEU A 408 6.10 29.80 7.51
N ASN A 409 6.32 28.78 8.35
CA ASN A 409 5.48 28.48 9.51
C ASN A 409 6.16 28.91 10.80
N ARG A 410 6.02 30.19 11.15
CA ARG A 410 6.68 30.78 12.32
C ARG A 410 6.20 30.21 13.66
N PHE A 411 4.98 29.68 13.74
CA PHE A 411 4.35 29.33 15.00
C PHE A 411 4.25 27.82 15.22
N PHE A 412 4.47 27.39 16.46
CA PHE A 412 4.30 25.99 16.86
C PHE A 412 3.80 25.89 18.30
N VAL A 413 3.30 24.72 18.68
CA VAL A 413 2.77 24.46 20.03
C VAL A 413 3.75 23.59 20.80
N GLY A 414 3.96 23.91 22.07
CA GLY A 414 4.65 23.04 23.01
C GLY A 414 3.85 22.80 24.28
N GLU A 415 4.11 21.68 24.91
CA GLU A 415 3.50 21.25 26.17
C GLU A 415 4.54 21.32 27.29
N PHE A 416 4.15 21.87 28.44
CA PHE A 416 5.06 21.97 29.58
C PHE A 416 5.48 20.58 30.07
N ARG A 417 6.78 20.35 30.23
CA ARG A 417 7.36 19.08 30.70
C ARG A 417 7.94 19.21 32.10
N ASP A 418 8.87 20.14 32.28
CA ASP A 418 9.59 20.32 33.55
C ASP A 418 10.15 21.74 33.67
N ALA A 419 10.64 22.13 34.85
CA ALA A 419 11.34 23.38 35.08
C ALA A 419 12.57 23.20 35.99
N GLU A 420 13.71 23.72 35.55
CA GLU A 420 14.98 23.69 36.28
C GLU A 420 15.33 25.09 36.79
N LYS A 421 15.96 25.18 37.97
CA LYS A 421 16.45 26.48 38.49
C LYS A 421 17.60 26.99 37.64
N ALA A 422 17.53 28.25 37.20
CA ALA A 422 18.59 28.83 36.40
C ALA A 422 19.88 28.95 37.24
N PRO A 423 21.05 28.54 36.73
CA PRO A 423 22.28 28.43 37.53
C PRO A 423 22.81 29.77 38.05
N PHE A 424 22.45 30.91 37.43
CA PHE A 424 23.01 32.23 37.76
C PHE A 424 21.98 33.31 38.10
N GLU A 425 20.68 33.00 38.06
CA GLU A 425 19.60 33.97 38.29
C GLU A 425 18.61 33.43 39.32
N LYS A 426 18.67 33.96 40.56
CA LYS A 426 17.92 33.42 41.72
C LYS A 426 16.39 33.44 41.58
N GLU A 427 15.86 34.24 40.66
CA GLU A 427 14.41 34.41 40.44
C GLU A 427 13.94 33.87 39.08
N ARG A 428 14.82 33.17 38.35
CA ARG A 428 14.48 32.60 37.05
C ARG A 428 14.66 31.09 37.02
N VAL A 429 13.82 30.48 36.19
CA VAL A 429 13.76 29.04 35.96
C VAL A 429 13.74 28.82 34.45
N ILE A 430 14.40 27.75 34.02
CA ILE A 430 14.41 27.30 32.65
C ILE A 430 13.27 26.29 32.52
N ALA A 431 12.19 26.69 31.88
CA ALA A 431 11.07 25.81 31.60
C ALA A 431 11.35 25.01 30.32
N HIS A 432 11.16 23.70 30.42
CA HIS A 432 11.30 22.73 29.35
C HIS A 432 9.93 22.38 28.78
N PHE A 433 9.78 22.53 27.46
CA PHE A 433 8.55 22.22 26.75
C PHE A 433 8.81 21.19 25.66
N ASP A 434 7.97 20.16 25.60
CA ASP A 434 7.93 19.23 24.48
C ASP A 434 7.28 19.93 23.29
N ALA A 435 8.06 20.15 22.24
CA ALA A 435 7.67 20.97 21.10
C ALA A 435 7.50 20.13 19.83
N LYS A 436 6.41 20.38 19.08
CA LYS A 436 6.24 19.85 17.73
C LYS A 436 6.67 20.91 16.73
N LEU A 437 7.91 20.82 16.26
CA LEU A 437 8.46 21.80 15.33
C LEU A 437 7.92 21.63 13.90
N PRO A 438 7.79 22.73 13.14
CA PRO A 438 7.51 22.66 11.71
C PRO A 438 8.74 22.12 10.95
N LEU A 439 8.49 21.48 9.80
CA LEU A 439 9.49 20.81 8.97
C LEU A 439 10.74 21.69 8.70
N ASP A 440 10.51 22.97 8.37
CA ASP A 440 11.57 23.93 8.05
C ASP A 440 12.50 24.24 9.24
N ALA A 441 11.97 24.20 10.47
CA ALA A 441 12.77 24.41 11.66
C ALA A 441 13.62 23.18 11.99
N ILE A 442 13.09 21.98 11.70
CA ILE A 442 13.80 20.72 11.91
C ILE A 442 14.99 20.61 10.96
N THR A 443 14.81 20.96 9.68
CA THR A 443 15.91 20.97 8.71
C THR A 443 17.00 21.97 9.08
N LEU A 444 16.62 23.13 9.60
CA LEU A 444 17.57 24.14 10.07
C LEU A 444 18.33 23.67 11.31
N LEU A 445 17.66 23.08 12.30
CA LEU A 445 18.30 22.51 13.49
C LEU A 445 19.30 21.41 13.12
N ALA A 446 18.91 20.49 12.26
CA ALA A 446 19.74 19.36 11.88
C ALA A 446 20.92 19.76 10.97
N SER A 447 20.77 20.78 10.12
CA SER A 447 21.84 21.27 9.24
C SER A 447 22.83 22.19 9.95
N ALA A 448 22.34 23.12 10.78
CA ALA A 448 23.19 24.12 11.43
C ALA A 448 23.83 23.60 12.73
N GLY A 449 23.26 22.56 13.35
CA GLY A 449 23.70 22.04 14.66
C GLY A 449 23.54 23.03 15.82
N ASN A 450 23.05 24.24 15.54
CA ASN A 450 22.86 25.30 16.49
C ASN A 450 21.40 25.33 16.96
N PRO A 451 21.15 25.56 18.25
CA PRO A 451 19.79 25.66 18.76
C PRO A 451 19.08 26.88 18.14
N VAL A 452 17.78 26.73 17.85
CA VAL A 452 17.00 27.78 17.17
C VAL A 452 16.35 28.69 18.21
N PRO A 453 16.55 30.01 18.11
CA PRO A 453 15.93 30.94 19.04
C PRO A 453 14.41 30.99 18.85
N VAL A 454 13.70 30.95 19.97
CA VAL A 454 12.24 30.98 20.02
C VAL A 454 11.74 31.97 21.05
N ARG A 455 10.54 32.48 20.80
CA ARG A 455 9.81 33.36 21.70
C ARG A 455 8.52 32.66 22.15
N LEU A 456 8.31 32.57 23.46
CA LEU A 456 7.05 32.11 24.00
C LEU A 456 6.00 33.22 23.84
N LEU A 457 4.89 32.90 23.18
CA LEU A 457 3.77 33.85 22.95
C LEU A 457 2.73 33.83 24.07
N TRP A 458 2.87 32.93 25.03
CA TRP A 458 2.01 32.88 26.20
C TRP A 458 2.16 34.15 27.04
N ARG A 459 1.02 34.70 27.49
CA ARG A 459 0.95 35.87 28.36
C ARG A 459 0.22 35.49 29.65
N PRO A 460 0.76 35.85 30.83
CA PRO A 460 0.02 35.69 32.07
C PRO A 460 -1.21 36.58 32.05
N ASN A 461 -2.28 36.14 32.72
CA ASN A 461 -3.46 36.97 32.89
C ASN A 461 -3.09 38.20 33.75
N LEU A 462 -3.39 39.41 33.27
CA LEU A 462 -3.06 40.66 33.96
C LEU A 462 -3.71 40.73 35.35
N PHE A 463 -4.90 40.15 35.49
CA PHE A 463 -5.66 40.10 36.75
C PHE A 463 -5.03 39.20 37.82
N ASP A 464 -4.02 38.39 37.49
CA ASP A 464 -3.31 37.58 38.48
C ASP A 464 -2.18 38.36 39.16
N SER A 465 -1.82 39.55 38.65
CA SER A 465 -0.80 40.40 39.27
C SER A 465 -1.43 41.23 40.39
N LEU A 466 -0.95 41.03 41.63
CA LEU A 466 -1.34 41.85 42.78
C LEU A 466 -1.03 43.33 42.54
N ALA A 467 0.08 43.65 41.86
CA ALA A 467 0.44 45.02 41.53
C ALA A 467 -0.56 45.64 40.54
N PHE A 468 -1.04 44.86 39.56
CA PHE A 468 -2.07 45.31 38.62
C PHE A 468 -3.40 45.54 39.34
N ASN A 469 -3.84 44.59 40.17
CA ASN A 469 -5.10 44.70 40.91
C ASN A 469 -5.07 45.84 41.94
N ALA A 470 -3.95 46.05 42.62
CA ALA A 470 -3.76 47.21 43.49
C ALA A 470 -3.83 48.52 42.71
N SER A 471 -3.22 48.56 41.52
CA SER A 471 -3.27 49.74 40.64
C SER A 471 -4.68 50.03 40.12
N LEU A 472 -5.43 48.98 39.75
CA LEU A 472 -6.86 49.09 39.41
C LEU A 472 -7.69 49.55 40.61
N GLY A 473 -7.42 49.02 41.81
CA GLY A 473 -8.08 49.42 43.05
C GLY A 473 -7.84 50.90 43.38
N LEU A 474 -6.61 51.38 43.22
CA LEU A 474 -6.26 52.80 43.37
C LEU A 474 -6.96 53.67 42.32
N SER A 475 -7.03 53.20 41.07
CA SER A 475 -7.77 53.88 40.00
C SER A 475 -9.26 53.99 40.34
N ALA A 476 -9.88 52.91 40.81
CA ALA A 476 -11.27 52.86 41.21
C ALA A 476 -11.56 53.76 42.41
N LEU A 477 -10.71 53.73 43.44
CA LEU A 477 -10.82 54.63 44.60
C LEU A 477 -10.64 56.10 44.22
N GLY A 478 -9.69 56.40 43.32
CA GLY A 478 -9.49 57.74 42.78
C GLY A 478 -10.71 58.23 41.99
N PHE A 479 -11.32 57.35 41.20
CA PHE A 479 -12.53 57.65 40.44
C PHE A 479 -13.74 57.88 41.35
N LEU A 480 -13.96 56.99 42.33
CA LEU A 480 -15.02 57.14 43.33
C LEU A 480 -14.82 58.41 44.18
N GLY A 481 -13.58 58.73 44.56
CA GLY A 481 -13.27 59.97 45.27
C GLY A 481 -13.52 61.23 44.42
N ALA A 482 -13.24 61.17 43.12
CA ALA A 482 -13.55 62.25 42.18
C ALA A 482 -15.07 62.45 42.04
N LEU A 483 -15.83 61.36 41.92
CA LEU A 483 -17.30 61.39 41.88
C LEU A 483 -17.89 61.94 43.20
N ALA A 484 -17.42 61.44 44.35
CA ALA A 484 -17.87 61.91 45.66
C ALA A 484 -17.55 63.41 45.86
N SER A 485 -16.39 63.88 45.41
CA SER A 485 -16.05 65.31 45.46
C SER A 485 -16.91 66.15 44.53
N ALA A 486 -17.28 65.64 43.35
CA ALA A 486 -18.18 66.32 42.43
C ALA A 486 -19.61 66.40 42.99
N MET A 487 -20.09 65.34 43.67
CA MET A 487 -21.39 65.34 44.33
C MET A 487 -21.42 66.22 45.58
N ARG A 488 -20.34 66.28 46.37
CA ARG A 488 -20.27 67.12 47.59
C ARG A 488 -20.18 68.62 47.30
N GLY A 489 -19.62 69.01 46.14
CA GLY A 489 -19.67 70.39 45.65
C GLY A 489 -21.07 70.86 45.25
N ARG A 490 -22.04 69.93 45.13
CA ARG A 490 -23.42 70.21 44.75
C ARG A 490 -24.38 70.33 45.95
N ALA A 491 -23.92 70.01 47.17
CA ALA A 491 -24.78 69.89 48.36
C ALA A 491 -24.60 71.03 49.41
N VAL A 492 -23.87 72.10 49.08
CA VAL A 492 -23.63 73.26 49.99
C VAL A 492 -24.01 74.62 49.37
N ASN A 493 -24.58 74.63 48.16
CA ASN A 493 -25.16 75.83 47.54
C ASN A 493 -26.61 75.55 47.16
N ASP A 494 -27.48 75.40 48.16
CA ASP A 494 -28.92 75.17 47.99
C ASP A 494 -29.76 76.28 48.66
N ASP A 495 -29.23 77.51 48.71
CA ASP A 495 -29.96 78.74 49.07
C ASP A 495 -29.65 79.94 48.13
N ASP A 496 -28.98 79.70 47.00
CA ASP A 496 -28.80 80.70 45.93
C ASP A 496 -29.63 80.30 44.70
N VAL A 497 -30.91 80.67 44.73
CA VAL A 497 -31.82 80.62 43.58
C VAL A 497 -31.23 81.45 42.43
N PRO A 498 -31.25 80.98 41.17
CA PRO A 498 -30.27 81.39 40.18
C PRO A 498 -30.61 82.76 39.56
N GLN A 499 -29.77 83.76 39.82
CA GLN A 499 -29.80 85.10 39.20
C GLN A 499 -29.55 85.10 37.67
N GLN A 500 -29.56 83.95 37.00
CA GLN A 500 -29.45 83.85 35.55
C GLN A 500 -30.80 83.85 34.82
N GLN A 501 -31.95 83.68 35.49
CA GLN A 501 -33.26 83.79 34.81
C GLN A 501 -33.80 85.24 34.71
N ILE A 502 -33.47 86.11 35.67
CA ILE A 502 -33.94 87.52 35.69
C ILE A 502 -33.26 88.38 34.60
N ASN A 503 -32.09 87.96 34.10
CA ASN A 503 -31.36 88.67 33.04
C ASN A 503 -31.72 88.23 31.61
N TYR A 504 -32.46 87.12 31.45
CA TYR A 504 -32.95 86.68 30.13
C TYR A 504 -34.31 87.28 29.81
N GLU A 505 -35.23 87.41 30.77
CA GLU A 505 -36.56 88.03 30.53
C GLU A 505 -36.45 89.53 30.22
N ALA A 506 -35.61 90.28 30.94
CA ALA A 506 -35.37 91.70 30.67
C ALA A 506 -34.65 91.94 29.32
N ARG A 507 -33.85 90.97 28.87
CA ARG A 507 -33.19 91.04 27.55
C ARG A 507 -34.12 90.66 26.41
N ASP A 508 -35.02 89.70 26.63
CA ASP A 508 -36.03 89.31 25.63
C ASP A 508 -37.06 90.43 25.42
N GLN A 509 -37.52 91.10 26.49
CA GLN A 509 -38.39 92.28 26.36
C GLN A 509 -37.72 93.41 25.56
N ARG A 510 -36.46 93.72 25.86
CA ARG A 510 -35.73 94.79 25.16
C ARG A 510 -35.51 94.46 23.67
N LEU A 511 -35.30 93.18 23.34
CA LEU A 511 -35.20 92.69 21.96
C LEU A 511 -36.52 92.87 21.20
N ARG A 512 -37.65 92.51 21.80
CA ARG A 512 -38.97 92.70 21.18
C ARG A 512 -39.30 94.18 20.98
N GLU A 513 -38.99 95.03 21.96
CA GLU A 513 -39.16 96.49 21.80
C GLU A 513 -38.33 97.07 20.64
N MET A 514 -37.07 96.64 20.51
CA MET A 514 -36.24 97.04 19.36
C MET A 514 -36.76 96.49 18.03
N ALA A 515 -37.23 95.24 18.00
CA ALA A 515 -37.83 94.63 16.81
C ALA A 515 -39.11 95.36 16.38
N GLN A 516 -39.98 95.73 17.31
CA GLN A 516 -41.21 96.51 17.03
C GLN A 516 -40.91 97.91 16.51
N ASN A 517 -39.94 98.61 17.11
CA ASN A 517 -39.52 99.94 16.63
C ASN A 517 -38.89 99.84 15.24
N PHE A 518 -38.08 98.81 15.00
CA PHE A 518 -37.51 98.52 13.69
C PHE A 518 -38.60 98.23 12.64
N HIS A 519 -39.61 97.42 12.97
CA HIS A 519 -40.76 97.15 12.09
C HIS A 519 -41.50 98.44 11.71
N ARG A 520 -41.74 99.34 12.66
CA ARG A 520 -42.38 100.64 12.40
C ARG A 520 -41.53 101.50 11.48
N LEU A 521 -40.22 101.61 11.71
CA LEU A 521 -39.30 102.40 10.89
C LEU A 521 -39.20 101.87 9.46
N LEU A 522 -39.17 100.53 9.30
CA LEU A 522 -39.24 99.86 8.01
C LEU A 522 -40.50 100.27 7.25
N ARG A 523 -41.69 100.11 7.86
CA ARG A 523 -42.96 100.43 7.17
C ARG A 523 -43.11 101.89 6.76
N HIS A 524 -42.52 102.82 7.50
CA HIS A 524 -42.62 104.25 7.19
C HIS A 524 -41.54 104.74 6.21
N GLY A 525 -40.64 103.85 5.73
CA GLY A 525 -39.57 104.22 4.80
C GLY A 525 -38.55 105.20 5.39
N HIS A 526 -38.38 105.21 6.71
CA HIS A 526 -37.56 106.20 7.42
C HIS A 526 -36.29 105.60 8.04
N LEU A 527 -35.78 104.49 7.49
CA LEU A 527 -34.57 103.82 8.00
C LEU A 527 -33.32 104.72 8.03
N GLU A 528 -33.25 105.74 7.16
CA GLU A 528 -32.15 106.71 7.15
C GLU A 528 -32.13 107.62 8.40
N HIS A 529 -33.27 107.83 9.06
CA HIS A 529 -33.36 108.77 10.18
C HIS A 529 -32.85 108.21 11.52
N ASP A 530 -32.67 106.89 11.66
CA ASP A 530 -32.20 106.25 12.90
C ASP A 530 -31.18 105.13 12.62
N SER A 531 -30.06 105.51 12.01
CA SER A 531 -28.97 104.58 11.65
C SER A 531 -28.33 103.86 12.86
N ASP A 532 -28.46 104.41 14.06
CA ASP A 532 -27.94 103.81 15.29
C ASP A 532 -28.79 102.63 15.76
N LEU A 533 -30.13 102.71 15.61
CA LEU A 533 -31.03 101.59 15.89
C LEU A 533 -30.74 100.42 14.95
N VAL A 534 -30.56 100.69 13.65
CA VAL A 534 -30.25 99.67 12.64
C VAL A 534 -28.92 98.98 12.92
N ARG A 535 -27.85 99.73 13.18
CA ARG A 535 -26.55 99.16 13.58
C ARG A 535 -26.65 98.39 14.90
N GLY A 536 -27.43 98.88 15.85
CA GLY A 536 -27.69 98.24 17.12
C GLY A 536 -28.34 96.86 16.95
N LEU A 537 -29.36 96.78 16.10
CA LEU A 537 -30.05 95.53 15.77
C LEU A 537 -29.14 94.53 15.07
N VAL A 538 -28.43 94.94 14.02
CA VAL A 538 -27.48 94.07 13.28
C VAL A 538 -26.40 93.53 14.23
N LYS A 539 -25.86 94.38 15.10
CA LYS A 539 -24.87 93.96 16.11
C LYS A 539 -25.46 92.97 17.11
N LEU A 540 -26.70 93.17 17.55
CA LEU A 540 -27.39 92.27 18.48
C LEU A 540 -27.67 90.90 17.84
N VAL A 541 -28.13 90.87 16.59
CA VAL A 541 -28.36 89.63 15.84
C VAL A 541 -27.05 88.87 15.65
N ASN A 542 -25.96 89.56 15.30
CA ASN A 542 -24.64 88.93 15.16
C ASN A 542 -24.06 88.40 16.49
N GLN A 543 -24.42 89.02 17.63
CA GLN A 543 -23.94 88.59 18.95
C GLN A 543 -24.76 87.46 19.56
N LEU A 544 -26.09 87.50 19.40
CA LEU A 544 -27.00 86.55 20.06
C LEU A 544 -27.40 85.39 19.16
N GLY A 545 -27.32 85.52 17.83
CA GLY A 545 -27.70 84.47 16.89
C GLY A 545 -29.21 84.25 16.84
N GLU A 546 -29.63 82.98 16.81
CA GLU A 546 -31.02 82.56 16.57
C GLU A 546 -32.09 83.19 17.50
N PRO A 547 -31.86 83.45 18.80
CA PRO A 547 -32.85 84.08 19.66
C PRO A 547 -33.26 85.50 19.20
N ALA A 548 -32.30 86.29 18.71
CA ALA A 548 -32.59 87.64 18.20
C ALA A 548 -33.29 87.59 16.84
N VAL A 549 -32.97 86.60 16.01
CA VAL A 549 -33.66 86.33 14.74
C VAL A 549 -35.10 85.87 14.99
N GLY A 550 -35.32 85.02 16.00
CA GLY A 550 -36.65 84.58 16.44
C GLY A 550 -37.52 85.75 16.89
N ALA A 551 -37.01 86.64 17.75
CA ALA A 551 -37.75 87.83 18.19
C ALA A 551 -38.11 88.78 17.02
N LEU A 552 -37.22 88.93 16.03
CA LEU A 552 -37.52 89.67 14.80
C LEU A 552 -38.57 88.97 13.95
N ARG A 553 -38.51 87.66 13.81
CA ARG A 553 -39.48 86.86 13.05
C ARG A 553 -40.88 86.92 13.66
N ASP A 554 -40.97 86.94 14.99
CA ASP A 554 -42.25 87.00 15.69
C ASP A 554 -42.91 88.39 15.60
N GLU A 555 -42.13 89.46 15.49
CA GLU A 555 -42.64 90.84 15.46
C GLU A 555 -42.77 91.42 14.03
N LEU A 556 -42.02 90.91 13.06
CA LEU A 556 -42.10 91.34 11.66
C LEU A 556 -43.20 90.59 10.91
N VAL A 557 -44.30 91.29 10.61
CA VAL A 557 -45.34 90.78 9.72
C VAL A 557 -44.97 91.11 8.27
N PHE A 558 -44.53 90.10 7.52
CA PHE A 558 -44.18 90.21 6.10
C PHE A 558 -45.45 90.23 5.23
N ASP A 559 -46.05 91.41 5.08
CA ASP A 559 -47.10 91.70 4.10
C ASP A 559 -46.54 92.45 2.88
N SER A 560 -47.38 92.68 1.87
CA SER A 560 -46.96 93.35 0.63
C SER A 560 -46.43 94.76 0.88
N GLU A 561 -46.93 95.48 1.88
CA GLU A 561 -46.45 96.81 2.24
C GLU A 561 -45.03 96.77 2.81
N LEU A 562 -44.73 95.80 3.68
CA LEU A 562 -43.38 95.62 4.20
C LEU A 562 -42.40 95.18 3.10
N GLU A 563 -42.82 94.30 2.18
CA GLU A 563 -41.96 93.86 1.07
C GLU A 563 -41.59 95.02 0.13
N ASP A 564 -42.53 95.92 -0.16
CA ASP A 564 -42.26 97.14 -0.93
C ASP A 564 -41.29 98.07 -0.18
N ALA A 565 -41.43 98.18 1.14
CA ALA A 565 -40.48 98.94 1.96
C ALA A 565 -39.07 98.31 1.99
N ILE A 566 -38.96 96.97 2.04
CA ILE A 566 -37.68 96.26 2.03
C ILE A 566 -36.94 96.47 0.70
N GLN A 567 -37.65 96.55 -0.43
CA GLN A 567 -37.04 96.83 -1.74
C GLN A 567 -36.36 98.20 -1.81
N SER A 568 -36.70 99.13 -0.91
CA SER A 568 -36.07 100.45 -0.83
C SER A 568 -34.83 100.50 0.09
N VAL A 569 -34.44 99.37 0.71
CA VAL A 569 -33.31 99.29 1.65
C VAL A 569 -32.02 98.88 0.93
N ASP A 570 -31.05 99.78 0.83
CA ASP A 570 -29.76 99.54 0.16
C ASP A 570 -28.67 98.91 1.07
N ASP A 571 -28.92 98.71 2.38
CA ASP A 571 -27.92 98.12 3.30
C ASP A 571 -27.96 96.58 3.30
N GLU A 572 -26.93 95.97 2.70
CA GLU A 572 -26.75 94.52 2.57
C GLU A 572 -26.80 93.78 3.93
N ASN A 573 -26.35 94.41 5.02
CA ASN A 573 -26.39 93.77 6.34
C ASN A 573 -27.81 93.70 6.90
N VAL A 574 -28.63 94.71 6.60
CA VAL A 574 -30.04 94.76 6.99
C VAL A 574 -30.83 93.74 6.20
N LEU A 575 -30.60 93.65 4.89
CA LEU A 575 -31.18 92.63 4.02
C LEU A 575 -30.84 91.22 4.51
N THR A 576 -29.58 90.97 4.89
CA THR A 576 -29.17 89.66 5.43
C THR A 576 -29.90 89.30 6.74
N VAL A 577 -30.13 90.27 7.63
CA VAL A 577 -30.88 90.05 8.87
C VAL A 577 -32.37 89.81 8.57
N LEU A 578 -32.95 90.56 7.64
CA LEU A 578 -34.34 90.40 7.20
C LEU A 578 -34.57 89.04 6.53
N ASP A 579 -33.65 88.57 5.69
CA ASP A 579 -33.73 87.26 5.04
C ASP A 579 -33.65 86.10 6.05
N ARG A 580 -32.83 86.25 7.11
CA ARG A 580 -32.79 85.31 8.24
C ARG A 580 -34.10 85.32 9.03
N ALA A 581 -34.67 86.50 9.29
CA ALA A 581 -35.96 86.63 9.97
C ALA A 581 -37.08 86.01 9.12
N ARG A 582 -37.07 86.24 7.80
CA ARG A 582 -37.99 85.64 6.81
C ARG A 582 -37.87 84.11 6.71
N GLY A 583 -36.76 83.54 7.18
CA GLY A 583 -36.50 82.10 7.15
C GLY A 583 -36.07 81.57 5.78
N GLN A 584 -35.57 82.43 4.89
CA GLN A 584 -35.21 82.07 3.51
C GLN A 584 -33.74 81.71 3.30
N ILE A 585 -32.91 81.69 4.36
CA ILE A 585 -31.50 81.30 4.24
C ILE A 585 -31.30 79.82 4.61
N THR A 586 -31.21 78.96 3.59
CA THR A 586 -30.52 77.66 3.69
C THR A 586 -29.03 77.89 3.86
N ILE A 587 -28.49 77.67 5.05
CA ILE A 587 -27.04 77.74 5.30
C ILE A 587 -26.35 76.61 4.53
N PRO A 588 -25.36 76.89 3.66
CA PRO A 588 -24.55 75.84 3.05
C PRO A 588 -23.67 75.19 4.12
N HIS A 589 -23.85 73.88 4.34
CA HIS A 589 -22.94 73.09 5.18
C HIS A 589 -21.53 73.12 4.58
N VAL A 590 -20.60 73.77 5.28
CA VAL A 590 -19.16 73.64 5.02
C VAL A 590 -18.68 72.34 5.67
N ALA A 591 -17.88 71.60 4.89
CA ALA A 591 -17.35 70.27 5.17
C ALA A 591 -16.40 70.19 6.37
#